data_AF-A0A1F5NJV5-F1
#
_entry.id   AF-A0A1F5NJV5-F1
#
_cell.length_a   1.000
_cell.length_b   1.000
_cell.length_c   1.000
_cell.angle_alpha   90.00
_cell.angle_beta   90.00
_cell.angle_gamma   90.00
#
_symmetry.space_group_name_H-M   'P 1'
#
loop_
_entity.id
_entity.type
_entity.pdbx_description
1 polymer ?
#
loop_
_entity_poly.entity_id
_entity_poly.type
_entity_poly.pdbx_seq_one_letter_code
_entity_poly.pdbx_strand_id
1 'polypeptide(L)' 'MKIQITVIKMSGKHYASRSFPDQDRDPYQGAWPASANIDKVFTVIEDIEPEALPDFERRVKQEARRRGIMHVVNLD' A
#
# COMPACT_ATOMS: atom_id res chain seq x y z
N MET A 1 3.22 -2.45 -16.05
CA MET A 1 3.90 -1.63 -15.04
C MET A 1 3.93 -2.38 -13.72
N LYS A 2 5.05 -2.35 -12.99
CA LYS A 2 5.06 -2.88 -11.64
C LYS A 2 4.51 -1.85 -10.66
N ILE A 3 3.56 -2.27 -9.85
CA ILE A 3 2.94 -1.46 -8.82
C ILE A 3 3.01 -2.19 -7.49
N GLN A 4 3.17 -1.43 -6.41
CA GLN A 4 3.17 -1.90 -5.05
C GLN A 4 2.15 -1.09 -4.24
N ILE A 5 1.30 -1.76 -3.46
CA ILE A 5 0.51 -1.12 -2.41
C ILE A 5 0.89 -1.74 -1.06
N THR A 6 1.35 -0.89 -0.14
CA THR A 6 1.66 -1.28 1.24
C THR A 6 0.60 -0.72 2.17
N VAL A 7 0.01 -1.59 2.98
CA VAL A 7 -0.88 -1.20 4.06
C VAL A 7 -0.09 -1.15 5.36
N ILE A 8 -0.17 0.01 6.02
CA ILE A 8 0.46 0.28 7.31
C ILE A 8 -0.60 0.64 8.35
N LYS A 9 -0.28 0.47 9.62
CA LYS A 9 -1.05 0.97 10.75
C LYS A 9 -0.25 2.06 11.45
N MET A 10 -0.86 3.22 11.63
CA MET A 10 -0.28 4.36 12.32
C MET A 10 -1.34 4.99 13.21
N SER A 11 -1.02 5.23 14.48
CA SER A 11 -1.93 5.87 15.45
C SER A 11 -3.33 5.20 15.51
N GLY A 12 -3.36 3.86 15.42
CA GLY A 12 -4.60 3.07 15.47
C GLY A 12 -5.43 3.03 14.18
N LYS A 13 -5.02 3.74 13.12
CA LYS A 13 -5.69 3.77 11.81
C LYS A 13 -4.86 3.02 10.76
N HIS A 14 -5.54 2.47 9.75
CA HIS A 14 -4.89 1.78 8.64
C HIS A 14 -4.84 2.67 7.40
N TYR A 15 -3.70 2.66 6.74
CA TYR A 15 -3.41 3.49 5.58
C TYR A 15 -2.82 2.64 4.46
N ALA A 16 -3.11 2.96 3.20
CA ALA A 16 -2.50 2.39 2.01
C ALA A 16 -1.61 3.43 1.33
N SER A 17 -0.37 3.05 1.03
CA SER A 17 0.56 3.81 0.21
C SER A 17 0.84 3.04 -1.08
N ARG A 18 0.74 3.74 -2.22
CA ARG A 18 0.95 3.20 -3.56
C ARG A 18 2.31 3.67 -4.06
N SER A 19 3.10 2.77 -4.64
CA SER A 19 4.38 3.09 -5.26
C SER A 19 4.57 2.32 -6.58
N PHE A 20 5.37 2.89 -7.48
CA PHE A 20 5.73 2.30 -8.77
C PHE A 20 7.22 1.94 -8.75
N PRO A 21 7.60 0.75 -8.26
CA PRO A 21 9.02 0.40 -8.03
C PRO A 21 9.89 0.45 -9.28
N ASP A 22 9.31 0.30 -10.48
CA ASP A 22 10.05 0.39 -11.74
C ASP A 22 10.20 1.83 -12.26
N GLN A 23 9.38 2.77 -11.78
CA GLN A 23 9.36 4.15 -12.27
C GLN A 23 10.08 5.15 -11.36
N ASP A 24 10.44 4.75 -10.13
CA ASP A 24 11.11 5.69 -9.23
C ASP A 24 12.11 5.03 -8.26
N ARG A 25 13.32 5.61 -8.22
CA ARG A 25 14.21 5.57 -7.04
C ARG A 25 13.56 6.44 -5.97
N ASP A 26 12.48 5.96 -5.37
CA ASP A 26 11.80 6.71 -4.33
C ASP A 26 12.74 6.82 -3.11
N PRO A 27 13.24 8.01 -2.74
CA PRO A 27 14.09 8.18 -1.55
C PRO A 27 13.35 7.82 -0.26
N TYR A 28 12.02 7.66 -0.31
CA TYR A 28 11.17 7.26 0.80
C TYR A 28 10.73 5.78 0.75
N GLN A 29 11.11 5.02 -0.28
CA GLN A 29 10.97 3.55 -0.27
C GLN A 29 11.79 2.90 0.85
N GLY A 30 12.74 3.63 1.46
CA GLY A 30 13.68 3.09 2.44
C GLY A 30 13.36 3.34 3.93
N ALA A 31 12.60 4.38 4.29
CA ALA A 31 12.41 4.67 5.72
C ALA A 31 11.16 5.52 5.94
N TRP A 32 10.06 4.86 6.27
CA TRP A 32 9.05 5.49 7.11
C TRP A 32 9.78 6.04 8.36
N PRO A 33 9.62 7.32 8.73
CA PRO A 33 10.39 7.90 9.82
C PRO A 33 10.18 7.05 11.08
N ALA A 34 11.26 6.58 11.69
CA ALA A 34 11.22 5.69 12.87
C ALA A 34 10.46 6.30 14.08
N SER A 35 10.22 7.61 14.05
CA SER A 35 9.42 8.36 15.02
C SER A 35 7.91 8.21 14.84
N ALA A 36 7.45 7.75 13.68
CA ALA A 36 6.06 7.38 13.48
C ALA A 36 5.92 5.90 13.83
N ASN A 37 5.12 5.58 14.84
CA ASN A 37 4.74 4.20 15.19
C ASN A 37 3.98 3.58 14.01
N ILE A 38 4.73 3.11 13.01
CA ILE A 38 4.24 2.61 11.74
C ILE A 38 4.46 1.10 11.74
N ASP A 39 3.38 0.38 11.92
CA ASP A 39 3.39 -1.08 11.80
C ASP A 39 3.04 -1.44 10.36
N LYS A 40 3.98 -2.04 9.64
CA LYS A 40 3.69 -2.62 8.33
C LYS A 40 2.74 -3.82 8.52
N VAL A 41 1.57 -3.77 7.89
CA VAL A 41 0.57 -4.84 8.00
C VAL A 41 0.71 -5.85 6.87
N PHE A 42 0.71 -5.38 5.62
CA PHE A 42 0.96 -6.22 4.44
C PHE A 42 1.36 -5.39 3.22
N THR A 43 1.89 -6.07 2.21
CA THR A 43 2.23 -5.48 0.91
C THR A 43 1.74 -6.39 -0.18
N VAL A 44 1.17 -5.82 -1.24
CA VAL A 44 0.86 -6.50 -2.50
C VAL A 44 1.66 -5.83 -3.60
N ILE A 45 2.38 -6.64 -4.38
CA ILE A 45 3.20 -6.18 -5.52
C ILE A 45 2.78 -7.00 -6.72
N GLU A 46 2.50 -6.35 -7.84
CA GLU A 46 2.08 -7.05 -9.06
C GLU A 46 2.48 -6.25 -10.30
N ASP A 47 2.73 -6.98 -11.38
CA ASP A 47 2.87 -6.43 -12.72
C ASP A 47 1.48 -6.36 -13.36
N ILE A 48 0.99 -5.15 -13.63
CA ILE A 48 -0.34 -4.91 -14.20
C ILE A 48 -0.27 -3.97 -15.40
N GLU A 49 -1.23 -4.06 -16.31
CA GLU A 49 -1.47 -3.01 -17.30
C GLU A 49 -2.11 -1.77 -16.63
N PRO A 50 -1.92 -0.54 -17.14
CA PRO A 50 -2.48 0.69 -16.57
C PRO A 50 -4.01 0.62 -16.34
N GLU A 51 -4.75 0.05 -17.29
CA GLU A 51 -6.19 -0.14 -17.24
C GLU A 51 -6.65 -1.10 -16.14
N ALA A 52 -5.77 -1.97 -15.65
CA ALA A 52 -6.06 -2.93 -14.59
C ALA A 52 -5.84 -2.33 -13.18
N LEU A 53 -5.42 -1.06 -13.07
CA LEU A 53 -5.21 -0.40 -11.79
C LEU A 53 -6.44 -0.42 -10.85
N PRO A 54 -7.67 -0.12 -11.31
CA PRO A 54 -8.85 -0.19 -10.44
C PRO A 54 -9.11 -1.60 -9.89
N ASP A 55 -8.84 -2.63 -10.69
CA ASP A 55 -8.99 -4.02 -10.29
C ASP A 55 -7.92 -4.47 -9.29
N PHE A 56 -6.69 -4.01 -9.49
CA PHE A 56 -5.62 -4.21 -8.53
C PHE A 56 -5.94 -3.57 -7.17
N GLU A 57 -6.38 -2.31 -7.15
CA GLU A 57 -6.78 -1.62 -5.92
C GLU A 57 -7.97 -2.32 -5.22
N ARG A 58 -8.92 -2.83 -6.01
CA ARG A 58 -10.05 -3.62 -5.50
C ARG A 58 -9.59 -4.91 -4.81
N ARG A 59 -8.61 -5.63 -5.38
CA ARG A 59 -8.03 -6.83 -4.76
C ARG A 59 -7.31 -6.51 -3.45
N VAL A 60 -6.56 -5.42 -3.39
CA VAL A 60 -5.90 -4.97 -2.15
C VAL A 60 -6.93 -4.65 -1.05
N LYS A 61 -8.04 -4.00 -1.41
CA LYS A 61 -9.16 -3.76 -0.47
C LYS A 61 -9.82 -5.05 0.01
N GLN A 62 -9.96 -6.04 -0.86
CA GLN A 62 -10.49 -7.36 -0.49
C GLN A 62 -9.55 -8.07 0.48
N GLU A 63 -8.24 -8.01 0.24
CA GLU A 63 -7.24 -8.59 1.13
C GLU A 63 -7.23 -7.90 2.51
N ALA A 64 -7.36 -6.57 2.56
CA ALA A 64 -7.54 -5.84 3.81
C ALA A 64 -8.76 -6.36 4.59
N ARG A 65 -9.91 -6.55 3.92
CA ARG A 65 -11.13 -7.10 4.54
C ARG A 65 -10.94 -8.53 5.05
N ARG A 66 -10.25 -9.40 4.30
CA ARG A 66 -9.91 -10.76 4.75
C ARG A 66 -9.09 -10.78 6.04
N ARG A 67 -8.33 -9.71 6.29
CA ARG A 67 -7.52 -9.52 7.51
C ARG A 67 -8.26 -8.77 8.63
N GLY A 68 -9.56 -8.51 8.47
CA GLY A 68 -10.37 -7.79 9.45
C GLY A 68 -10.22 -6.26 9.41
N ILE A 69 -9.59 -5.72 8.36
CA ILE A 69 -9.38 -4.27 8.19
C ILE A 69 -10.53 -3.70 7.36
N MET A 70 -11.50 -3.11 8.05
CA MET A 70 -12.73 -2.58 7.42
C MET A 70 -12.50 -1.25 6.69
N HIS A 71 -11.54 -0.46 7.16
CA HIS A 71 -11.25 0.87 6.63
C HIS A 71 -9.75 1.03 6.39
N VAL A 72 -9.40 1.45 5.17
CA VAL A 72 -8.04 1.80 4.76
C VAL A 72 -8.11 3.18 4.11
N VAL A 73 -7.32 4.12 4.61
CA VAL A 73 -7.21 5.49 4.08
C VAL A 73 -6.09 5.51 3.03
N ASN A 74 -6.34 6.03 1.84
CA ASN A 74 -5.28 6.23 0.85
C ASN A 74 -4.40 7.41 1.29
N LEU A 75 -3.08 7.24 1.24
CA LEU A 75 -2.11 8.30 1.56
C LEU A 75 -1.73 9.16 0.36
N ASP A 76 -2.08 8.74 -0.86
CA ASP A 76 -1.58 9.23 -2.17
C ASP A 76 -0.06 9.52 -2.19
#